data_AF-A0A7J6RHT0-F1
#
_entry.id   AF-A0A7J6RHT0-F1
#
_cell.length_a   1.000
_cell.length_b   1.000
_cell.length_c   1.000
_cell.angle_alpha   90.00
_cell.angle_beta   90.00
_cell.angle_gamma   90.00
#
_symmetry.space_group_name_H-M   'P 1'
#
loop_
_entity.id
_entity.type
_entity.pdbx_description
1 polymer ?
#
loop_
_entity_poly.entity_id
_entity_poly.type
_entity_poly.pdbx_seq_one_letter_code
_entity_poly.pdbx_strand_id
1 'polypeptide(L)'
;LLENRRALPPTVRSTGGPPSKRRPGGSLIPSRDNSQTGKLSTVVTRASSKSGRENAAQSPPPQYDPARHLTLAIEGCAHGDLDRIYEAIEHLEQTKNTPPVDLLICCGDFQAIRTAVAPSGPTEPGSGTEAELNELAAPAKHRHMKDFHRYWKGEKSAPVTTVFVGGNHEAPSHLRELYYGGWAAKGIYYLGHSGVWGPCMGYRFGWCFSIPGHRGFPVVRCKGVRIGGFSGIYKGYHYDLGHYEVAPYTEDTKRSAYHARKYEMDKLAALADNMSAMEVDPVRIVVSHDWPT
;
A
#
# COMPACT_ATOMS: atom_id res chain seq x y z
N LEU A 1 1.11 -48.06 -27.93
CA LEU A 1 1.32 -48.47 -26.53
C LEU A 1 0.73 -47.36 -25.66
N LEU A 2 -0.62 -47.26 -25.65
CA LEU A 2 -1.52 -47.70 -24.57
C LEU A 2 -1.36 -46.79 -23.34
N GLU A 3 -2.12 -45.70 -23.28
CA GLU A 3 -3.45 -45.61 -22.64
C GLU A 3 -3.47 -46.07 -21.17
N ASN A 4 -3.81 -45.14 -20.28
CA ASN A 4 -4.52 -45.48 -19.04
C ASN A 4 -5.52 -44.36 -18.71
N ARG A 5 -6.70 -44.47 -19.30
CA ARG A 5 -7.94 -43.89 -18.79
C ARG A 5 -8.57 -44.90 -17.83
N ARG A 6 -8.95 -44.46 -16.63
CA ARG A 6 -9.97 -45.15 -15.82
C ARG A 6 -11.23 -44.27 -15.78
N ALA A 7 -12.29 -44.80 -16.37
CA ALA A 7 -13.68 -44.40 -16.14
C ALA A 7 -14.21 -45.12 -14.87
N LEU A 8 -15.15 -44.56 -14.10
CA LEU A 8 -16.62 -44.68 -14.21
C LEU A 8 -17.24 -44.09 -12.91
N PRO A 9 -18.58 -43.94 -12.72
CA PRO A 9 -19.73 -43.85 -13.64
C PRO A 9 -20.64 -42.60 -13.37
N PRO A 10 -21.77 -42.42 -14.10
CA PRO A 10 -22.63 -41.22 -14.01
C PRO A 10 -23.90 -41.43 -13.15
N THR A 11 -24.42 -40.36 -12.55
CA THR A 11 -25.78 -40.33 -11.99
C THR A 11 -26.52 -39.02 -12.29
N VAL A 12 -27.45 -39.13 -13.25
CA VAL A 12 -28.87 -38.73 -13.26
C VAL A 12 -29.31 -37.35 -12.73
N ARG A 13 -30.02 -36.62 -13.61
CA ARG A 13 -30.86 -35.41 -13.42
C ARG A 13 -32.17 -35.66 -12.64
N SER A 14 -32.64 -34.64 -11.91
CA SER A 14 -34.07 -34.19 -11.88
C SER A 14 -34.14 -32.75 -11.33
N THR A 15 -34.45 -31.70 -12.09
CA THR A 15 -35.78 -31.10 -12.40
C THR A 15 -36.83 -31.04 -11.28
N GLY A 16 -37.29 -29.82 -10.93
CA GLY A 16 -38.53 -29.59 -10.16
C GLY A 16 -38.57 -28.27 -9.37
N GLY A 17 -39.43 -27.32 -9.78
CA GLY A 17 -39.56 -25.96 -9.21
C GLY A 17 -40.56 -25.78 -8.02
N PRO A 18 -40.92 -24.52 -7.67
CA PRO A 18 -41.48 -24.03 -6.37
C PRO A 18 -43.05 -24.08 -6.33
N PRO A 19 -43.88 -23.56 -5.34
CA PRO A 19 -43.71 -22.32 -4.52
C PRO A 19 -44.48 -22.14 -3.14
N SER A 20 -44.23 -20.96 -2.52
CA SER A 20 -45.18 -20.06 -1.77
C SER A 20 -45.49 -20.22 -0.26
N LYS A 21 -45.43 -19.06 0.45
CA LYS A 21 -46.43 -18.38 1.34
C LYS A 21 -45.75 -17.68 2.54
N ARG A 22 -45.70 -16.33 2.55
CA ARG A 22 -46.56 -15.36 3.26
C ARG A 22 -46.54 -15.42 4.82
N ARG A 23 -46.03 -14.29 5.38
CA ARG A 23 -46.17 -13.59 6.70
C ARG A 23 -47.50 -13.78 7.48
N PRO A 24 -47.76 -13.28 8.74
CA PRO A 24 -47.17 -12.10 9.45
C PRO A 24 -47.10 -12.09 11.03
N GLY A 25 -46.58 -10.99 11.59
CA GLY A 25 -46.92 -10.41 12.92
C GLY A 25 -45.93 -10.74 14.07
N GLY A 26 -45.55 -9.87 15.01
CA GLY A 26 -45.91 -8.49 15.38
C GLY A 26 -45.47 -8.21 16.85
N SER A 27 -45.41 -6.92 17.24
CA SER A 27 -45.31 -6.37 18.63
C SER A 27 -43.89 -6.18 19.22
N LEU A 28 -43.32 -4.97 19.34
CA LEU A 28 -43.58 -3.83 20.26
C LEU A 28 -42.96 -3.95 21.69
N ILE A 29 -41.80 -3.29 21.86
CA ILE A 29 -41.29 -2.36 22.92
C ILE A 29 -42.08 -2.29 24.26
N PRO A 30 -41.41 -2.16 25.44
CA PRO A 30 -41.09 -0.83 25.99
C PRO A 30 -39.69 -0.63 26.61
N SER A 31 -39.29 0.63 26.57
CA SER A 31 -38.22 1.39 27.23
C SER A 31 -37.99 1.10 28.72
N ARG A 32 -36.74 1.32 29.18
CA ARG A 32 -36.48 1.89 30.52
C ARG A 32 -35.22 2.77 30.53
N ASP A 33 -35.49 4.01 30.91
CA ASP A 33 -34.60 5.10 31.28
C ASP A 33 -33.92 4.78 32.63
N ASN A 34 -32.67 5.19 32.81
CA ASN A 34 -32.14 5.41 34.16
C ASN A 34 -30.97 6.40 34.13
N SER A 35 -31.32 7.64 34.45
CA SER A 35 -30.43 8.72 34.86
C SER A 35 -29.55 8.34 36.05
N GLN A 36 -28.24 8.53 35.95
CA GLN A 36 -27.43 8.88 37.11
C GLN A 36 -26.46 10.02 36.79
N THR A 37 -26.65 11.07 37.56
CA THR A 37 -25.94 12.34 37.60
C THR A 37 -24.54 12.16 38.20
N GLY A 38 -23.51 12.53 37.45
CA GLY A 38 -22.15 12.74 37.96
C GLY A 38 -21.70 14.16 37.67
N LYS A 39 -21.75 15.02 38.68
CA LYS A 39 -21.17 16.38 38.66
C LYS A 39 -19.66 16.29 38.40
N LEU A 40 -19.18 16.83 37.29
CA LEU A 40 -17.76 17.19 37.15
C LEU A 40 -17.62 18.70 37.36
N SER A 41 -16.92 19.06 38.44
CA SER A 41 -16.57 20.42 38.80
C SER A 41 -15.56 21.00 37.80
N THR A 42 -15.99 21.99 37.01
CA THR A 42 -15.10 22.81 36.18
C THR A 42 -14.32 23.76 37.07
N VAL A 43 -13.06 23.45 37.35
CA VAL A 43 -12.10 24.42 37.89
C VAL A 43 -11.57 25.23 36.71
N VAL A 44 -12.10 26.44 36.53
CA VAL A 44 -11.56 27.43 35.60
C VAL A 44 -10.35 28.10 36.28
N THR A 45 -9.15 27.64 36.01
CA THR A 45 -7.93 28.42 36.28
C THR A 45 -7.61 29.27 35.05
N ARG A 46 -7.86 30.57 35.21
CA ARG A 46 -7.52 31.61 34.25
C ARG A 46 -6.01 31.87 34.33
N ALA A 47 -5.24 31.35 33.37
CA ALA A 47 -3.83 31.71 33.21
C ALA A 47 -3.72 32.80 32.13
N SER A 48 -3.39 34.00 32.58
CA SER A 48 -2.97 35.10 31.72
C SER A 48 -1.49 34.93 31.37
N SER A 49 -1.17 35.16 30.10
CA SER A 49 -0.06 36.02 29.62
C SER A 49 0.96 35.38 28.68
N LYS A 50 1.27 36.21 27.67
CA LYS A 50 2.49 36.33 26.86
C LYS A 50 2.59 35.50 25.58
N SER A 51 2.45 36.26 24.49
CA SER A 51 2.98 36.01 23.16
C SER A 51 4.43 35.53 23.20
N GLY A 52 4.66 34.29 22.77
CA GLY A 52 5.96 33.76 22.41
C GLY A 52 5.76 32.87 21.19
N ARG A 53 6.53 33.12 20.12
CA ARG A 53 6.64 32.20 18.99
C ARG A 53 7.22 30.89 19.51
N GLU A 54 6.39 29.88 19.70
CA GLU A 54 6.86 28.52 19.96
C GLU A 54 7.39 27.95 18.64
N ASN A 55 8.71 27.80 18.55
CA ASN A 55 9.30 26.85 17.63
C ASN A 55 8.75 25.48 18.02
N ALA A 56 7.98 24.85 17.13
CA ALA A 56 7.55 23.47 17.27
C ALA A 56 8.80 22.59 17.36
N ALA A 57 9.24 22.30 18.59
CA ALA A 57 10.29 21.34 18.86
C ALA A 57 9.73 19.97 18.44
N GLN A 58 10.14 19.51 17.27
CA GLN A 58 9.87 18.16 16.80
C GLN A 58 10.34 17.20 17.89
N SER A 59 9.41 16.43 18.44
CA SER A 59 9.69 15.37 19.40
C SER A 59 10.83 14.49 18.86
N PRO A 60 11.79 14.08 19.72
CA PRO A 60 12.88 13.22 19.28
C PRO A 60 12.29 11.96 18.64
N PRO A 61 12.91 11.43 17.56
CA PRO A 61 12.45 10.20 16.95
C PRO A 61 12.39 9.10 18.03
N PRO A 62 11.34 8.26 18.03
CA PRO A 62 11.16 7.25 19.07
C PRO A 62 12.43 6.41 19.22
N GLN A 63 12.95 6.32 20.45
CA GLN A 63 14.11 5.48 20.75
C GLN A 63 13.76 4.01 20.51
N TYR A 64 14.68 3.29 19.88
CA TYR A 64 14.52 1.87 19.58
C TYR A 64 14.60 1.03 20.85
N ASP A 65 13.47 0.45 21.22
CA ASP A 65 13.35 -0.55 22.29
C ASP A 65 13.28 -1.97 21.68
N PRO A 66 14.31 -2.81 21.89
CA PRO A 66 14.32 -4.18 21.39
C PRO A 66 13.27 -5.10 22.05
N ALA A 67 12.70 -4.73 23.20
CA ALA A 67 11.68 -5.50 23.90
C ALA A 67 10.24 -5.20 23.43
N ARG A 68 10.03 -4.11 22.69
CA ARG A 68 8.70 -3.72 22.18
C ARG A 68 8.24 -4.68 21.08
N HIS A 69 6.96 -5.01 20.99
CA HIS A 69 6.40 -5.69 19.81
C HIS A 69 6.38 -4.76 18.59
N LEU A 70 6.47 -5.31 17.38
CA LEU A 70 6.29 -4.55 16.12
C LEU A 70 4.80 -4.37 15.86
N THR A 71 4.34 -3.14 15.66
CA THR A 71 2.94 -2.84 15.33
C THR A 71 2.84 -2.45 13.87
N LEU A 72 2.09 -3.25 13.10
CA LEU A 72 1.90 -3.06 11.67
C LEU A 72 0.47 -2.61 11.39
N ALA A 73 0.31 -1.54 10.63
CA ALA A 73 -0.97 -1.19 10.03
C ALA A 73 -1.04 -1.78 8.62
N ILE A 74 -2.17 -2.42 8.29
CA ILE A 74 -2.41 -3.00 6.98
C ILE A 74 -3.59 -2.27 6.35
N GLU A 75 -3.36 -1.67 5.19
CA GLU A 75 -4.37 -1.01 4.37
C GLU A 75 -4.56 -1.82 3.09
N GLY A 76 -5.80 -1.97 2.65
CA GLY A 76 -6.13 -2.68 1.42
C GLY A 76 -5.81 -1.82 0.20
N CYS A 77 -6.87 -1.32 -0.45
CA CYS A 77 -6.75 -0.38 -1.56
C CYS A 77 -6.73 1.05 -1.04
N ALA A 78 -5.60 1.74 -1.16
CA ALA A 78 -5.50 3.12 -0.65
C ALA A 78 -6.29 4.12 -1.52
N HIS A 79 -6.42 3.83 -2.82
CA HIS A 79 -7.00 4.70 -3.83
C HIS A 79 -6.53 6.15 -3.67
N GLY A 80 -5.25 6.40 -3.42
CA GLY A 80 -4.67 7.75 -3.29
C GLY A 80 -5.12 8.61 -2.09
N ASP A 81 -5.96 8.11 -1.18
CA ASP A 81 -6.47 8.83 0.01
C ASP A 81 -5.49 8.73 1.20
N LEU A 82 -4.21 9.05 0.96
CA LEU A 82 -3.14 8.88 1.95
C LEU A 82 -3.35 9.71 3.21
N ASP A 83 -3.86 10.94 3.08
CA ASP A 83 -4.11 11.81 4.23
C ASP A 83 -5.08 11.12 5.21
N ARG A 84 -6.17 10.56 4.70
CA ARG A 84 -7.18 9.87 5.51
C ARG A 84 -6.63 8.63 6.21
N ILE A 85 -5.77 7.88 5.52
CA ILE A 85 -5.13 6.69 6.11
C ILE A 85 -4.25 7.10 7.28
N TYR A 86 -3.43 8.13 7.12
CA TYR A 86 -2.57 8.61 8.21
C TYR A 86 -3.38 9.24 9.36
N GLU A 87 -4.43 10.01 9.06
CA GLU A 87 -5.36 10.54 10.07
C GLU A 87 -6.04 9.42 10.86
N ALA A 88 -6.42 8.32 10.19
CA ALA A 88 -7.02 7.17 10.85
C ALA A 88 -6.02 6.46 11.78
N ILE A 89 -4.75 6.31 11.37
CA ILE A 89 -3.69 5.77 12.23
C ILE A 89 -3.51 6.63 13.48
N GLU A 90 -3.37 7.94 13.31
CA GLU A 90 -3.23 8.89 14.42
C GLU A 90 -4.43 8.81 15.37
N HIS A 91 -5.64 8.77 14.82
CA HIS A 91 -6.86 8.63 15.62
C HIS A 91 -6.90 7.32 16.42
N LEU A 92 -6.45 6.20 15.84
CA LEU A 92 -6.40 4.90 16.53
C LEU A 92 -5.36 4.86 17.66
N GLU A 93 -4.23 5.53 17.47
CA GLU A 93 -3.21 5.71 18.51
C GLU A 93 -3.77 6.52 19.69
N GLN A 94 -4.49 7.61 19.41
CA GLN A 94 -5.05 8.49 20.43
C GLN A 94 -6.26 7.89 21.17
N THR A 95 -7.16 7.20 20.47
CA THR A 95 -8.47 6.81 21.04
C THR A 95 -8.53 5.39 21.56
N LYS A 96 -7.77 4.46 20.99
CA LYS A 96 -7.84 3.04 21.35
C LYS A 96 -6.67 2.55 22.17
N ASN A 97 -5.81 3.47 22.62
CA ASN A 97 -4.56 3.15 23.32
C ASN A 97 -3.72 2.12 22.52
N THR A 98 -3.82 2.19 21.19
CA THR A 98 -3.07 1.33 20.29
C THR A 98 -1.60 1.71 20.39
N PRO A 99 -0.66 0.75 20.48
CA PRO A 99 0.75 1.09 20.41
C PRO A 99 1.05 1.85 19.11
N PRO A 100 2.05 2.76 19.10
CA PRO A 100 2.43 3.47 17.89
C PRO A 100 2.72 2.53 16.74
N VAL A 101 2.24 2.86 15.54
CA VAL A 101 2.44 2.06 14.33
C VAL A 101 3.88 2.25 13.83
N ASP A 102 4.60 1.14 13.66
CA ASP A 102 5.98 1.15 13.18
C ASP A 102 6.07 1.19 11.64
N LEU A 103 5.10 0.58 10.97
CA LEU A 103 5.05 0.43 9.51
C LEU A 103 3.60 0.31 9.03
N LEU A 104 3.27 1.03 7.97
CA LEU A 104 2.06 0.88 7.17
C LEU A 104 2.36 0.04 5.92
N ILE A 105 1.55 -0.96 5.65
CA ILE A 105 1.60 -1.78 4.43
C ILE A 105 0.33 -1.51 3.63
N CYS A 106 0.45 -1.01 2.40
CA CYS A 106 -0.67 -0.87 1.46
C CYS A 106 -0.65 -2.00 0.43
N CYS A 107 -1.74 -2.75 0.34
CA CYS A 107 -1.83 -3.93 -0.52
C CYS A 107 -2.14 -3.63 -1.99
N GLY A 108 -2.31 -2.38 -2.39
CA GLY A 108 -2.43 -2.00 -3.79
C GLY A 108 -3.26 -0.74 -4.01
N ASP A 109 -3.50 -0.45 -5.30
CA ASP A 109 -4.19 0.75 -5.76
C ASP A 109 -3.73 2.01 -5.01
N PHE A 110 -2.43 2.16 -4.85
CA PHE A 110 -1.82 3.24 -4.10
C PHE A 110 -2.04 4.59 -4.79
N GLN A 111 -2.12 4.57 -6.13
CA GLN A 111 -2.28 5.75 -6.99
C GLN A 111 -1.14 6.76 -6.79
N ALA A 112 0.09 6.32 -7.04
CA ALA A 112 1.31 7.12 -6.91
C ALA A 112 1.48 8.20 -8.01
N ILE A 113 0.46 9.04 -8.25
CA ILE A 113 0.41 10.04 -9.32
C ILE A 113 1.16 11.32 -8.89
N ARG A 114 2.16 11.74 -9.67
CA ARG A 114 3.03 12.89 -9.39
C ARG A 114 2.51 14.19 -9.99
N THR A 115 2.01 14.15 -11.23
CA THR A 115 1.53 15.34 -11.95
C THR A 115 0.17 15.14 -12.63
N ALA A 116 -0.66 16.18 -12.57
CA ALA A 116 -1.95 16.25 -13.25
C ALA A 116 -1.82 16.91 -14.64
N VAL A 117 -0.65 17.46 -14.98
CA VAL A 117 -0.40 18.22 -16.21
C VAL A 117 0.82 17.65 -16.91
N ALA A 118 0.73 17.45 -18.23
CA ALA A 118 1.90 17.17 -19.05
C ALA A 118 2.88 18.36 -18.96
N PRO A 119 4.21 18.15 -18.91
CA PRO A 119 5.17 19.25 -18.85
C PRO A 119 4.90 20.26 -19.98
N SER A 120 4.73 21.53 -19.61
CA SER A 120 4.49 22.64 -20.53
C SER A 120 5.80 23.05 -21.21
N GLY A 121 6.20 22.29 -22.24
CA GLY A 121 7.35 22.59 -23.10
C GLY A 121 7.10 22.09 -24.53
N PRO A 122 7.82 22.60 -25.55
CA PRO A 122 7.71 22.10 -26.90
C PRO A 122 8.13 20.63 -26.92
N THR A 123 7.19 19.76 -27.24
CA THR A 123 7.37 18.32 -27.22
C THR A 123 7.67 17.82 -28.62
N GLU A 124 8.88 17.28 -28.78
CA GLU A 124 9.25 16.51 -29.96
C GLU A 124 8.19 15.43 -30.26
N PRO A 125 7.83 15.21 -31.54
CA PRO A 125 6.92 14.15 -31.93
C PRO A 125 7.45 12.79 -31.45
N GLY A 126 6.74 12.16 -30.50
CA GLY A 126 7.15 10.90 -29.86
C GLY A 126 7.49 10.99 -28.37
N SER A 127 7.44 12.18 -27.74
CA SER A 127 7.84 12.36 -26.34
C SER A 127 6.77 12.08 -25.26
N GLY A 128 5.62 11.50 -25.62
CA GLY A 128 4.65 10.95 -24.65
C GLY A 128 4.14 11.95 -23.61
N THR A 129 3.70 13.13 -24.03
CA THR A 129 3.17 14.18 -23.14
C THR A 129 1.67 14.03 -22.86
N GLU A 130 1.30 12.92 -22.21
CA GLU A 130 0.01 12.84 -21.51
C GLU A 130 0.26 13.05 -20.01
N ALA A 131 -0.66 13.75 -19.32
CA ALA A 131 -0.61 13.83 -17.86
C ALA A 131 -0.66 12.42 -17.26
N GLU A 132 0.11 12.11 -16.21
CA GLU A 132 0.09 10.78 -15.56
C GLU A 132 -1.32 10.38 -15.11
N LEU A 133 -2.17 11.37 -14.81
CA LEU A 133 -3.58 11.18 -14.51
C LEU A 133 -4.35 10.48 -15.66
N ASN A 134 -3.96 10.71 -16.92
CA ASN A 134 -4.52 10.05 -18.10
C ASN A 134 -3.99 8.62 -18.29
N GLU A 135 -2.84 8.28 -17.71
CA GLU A 135 -2.31 6.93 -17.73
C GLU A 135 -2.97 6.02 -16.70
N LEU A 136 -3.61 6.60 -15.69
CA LEU A 136 -4.38 5.84 -14.71
C LEU A 136 -5.45 5.01 -15.40
N ALA A 137 -5.36 3.69 -15.23
CA ALA A 137 -6.33 2.74 -15.74
C ALA A 137 -7.63 2.76 -14.93
N ALA A 138 -8.35 3.88 -15.03
CA ALA A 138 -9.66 4.11 -14.46
C ALA A 138 -10.54 4.84 -15.47
N PRO A 139 -11.88 4.77 -15.36
CA PRO A 139 -12.76 5.62 -16.15
C PRO A 139 -12.45 7.11 -15.93
N ALA A 140 -12.54 7.94 -16.97
CA ALA A 140 -12.16 9.36 -16.91
C ALA A 140 -12.80 10.12 -15.73
N LYS A 141 -14.06 9.81 -15.41
CA LYS A 141 -14.82 10.40 -14.29
C LYS A 141 -14.26 10.09 -12.88
N HIS A 142 -13.31 9.16 -12.77
CA HIS A 142 -12.68 8.75 -11.51
C HIS A 142 -11.19 9.10 -11.46
N ARG A 143 -10.65 9.71 -12.52
CA ARG A 143 -9.26 10.15 -12.59
C ARG A 143 -9.16 11.51 -11.88
N HIS A 144 -8.95 11.47 -10.56
CA HIS A 144 -8.72 12.66 -9.76
C HIS A 144 -7.29 12.69 -9.24
N MET A 145 -6.67 13.87 -9.23
CA MET A 145 -5.45 14.07 -8.48
C MET A 145 -5.80 14.00 -6.98
N LYS A 146 -5.13 13.11 -6.26
CA LYS A 146 -5.33 12.89 -4.82
C LYS A 146 -4.09 13.32 -4.04
N ASP A 147 -3.71 12.60 -2.99
CA ASP A 147 -2.78 13.14 -1.99
C ASP A 147 -1.31 12.98 -2.37
N PHE A 148 -0.96 11.91 -3.08
CA PHE A 148 0.43 11.48 -3.28
C PHE A 148 1.35 12.57 -3.88
N HIS A 149 0.86 13.39 -4.81
CA HIS A 149 1.67 14.44 -5.43
C HIS A 149 2.30 15.43 -4.41
N ARG A 150 1.65 15.67 -3.27
CA ARG A 150 2.19 16.53 -2.19
C ARG A 150 3.35 15.85 -1.45
N TYR A 151 3.29 14.53 -1.32
CA TYR A 151 4.38 13.73 -0.75
C TYR A 151 5.56 13.64 -1.73
N TRP A 152 5.28 13.46 -3.04
CA TRP A 152 6.30 13.47 -4.10
C TRP A 152 7.10 14.78 -4.12
N LYS A 153 6.41 15.93 -4.10
CA LYS A 153 7.04 17.26 -4.11
C LYS A 153 7.74 17.62 -2.79
N GLY A 154 7.52 16.86 -1.72
CA GLY A 154 8.04 17.13 -0.39
C GLY A 154 7.26 18.20 0.39
N GLU A 155 6.07 18.61 -0.07
CA GLU A 155 5.15 19.48 0.68
C GLU A 155 4.64 18.76 1.95
N LYS A 156 4.50 17.44 1.88
CA LYS A 156 4.21 16.54 3.00
C LYS A 156 5.27 15.46 3.14
N SER A 157 5.38 14.90 4.33
CA SER A 157 6.19 13.70 4.61
C SER A 157 5.29 12.64 5.26
N ALA A 158 5.52 11.37 4.93
CA ALA A 158 4.77 10.28 5.56
C ALA A 158 5.10 10.24 7.07
N PRO A 159 4.09 10.29 7.97
CA PRO A 159 4.31 10.25 9.41
C PRO A 159 4.75 8.86 9.88
N VAL A 160 4.34 7.82 9.15
CA VAL A 160 4.70 6.42 9.37
C VAL A 160 5.39 5.91 8.12
N THR A 161 6.43 5.08 8.28
CA THR A 161 7.03 4.43 7.11
C THR A 161 5.96 3.62 6.42
N THR A 162 5.81 3.83 5.12
CA THR A 162 4.80 3.17 4.32
C THR A 162 5.47 2.34 3.23
N VAL A 163 5.14 1.06 3.17
CA VAL A 163 5.49 0.18 2.05
C VAL A 163 4.24 -0.15 1.26
N PHE A 164 4.35 -0.28 -0.06
CA PHE A 164 3.21 -0.64 -0.89
C PHE A 164 3.60 -1.52 -2.08
N VAL A 165 2.61 -2.27 -2.57
CA VAL A 165 2.62 -2.94 -3.88
C VAL A 165 1.67 -2.21 -4.82
N GLY A 166 1.82 -2.39 -6.13
CA GLY A 166 0.93 -1.80 -7.13
C GLY A 166 -0.35 -2.63 -7.31
N GLY A 167 -1.47 -1.95 -7.57
CA GLY A 167 -2.72 -2.59 -7.97
C GLY A 167 -3.05 -2.38 -9.45
N ASN A 168 -4.33 -2.41 -9.80
CA ASN A 168 -4.80 -2.16 -11.17
C ASN A 168 -5.18 -0.69 -11.43
N HIS A 169 -5.29 0.13 -10.40
CA HIS A 169 -5.47 1.57 -10.49
C HIS A 169 -4.14 2.29 -10.20
N GLU A 170 -3.19 2.14 -11.10
CA GLU A 170 -1.88 2.79 -10.98
C GLU A 170 -1.52 3.59 -12.24
N ALA A 171 -0.60 4.53 -12.08
CA ALA A 171 0.09 5.16 -13.21
C ALA A 171 1.32 4.29 -13.55
N PRO A 172 1.32 3.58 -14.71
CA PRO A 172 2.37 2.62 -15.03
C PRO A 172 3.73 3.29 -15.24
N SER A 173 3.80 4.52 -15.77
CA SER A 173 5.07 5.25 -15.95
C SER A 173 5.91 5.31 -14.67
N HIS A 174 5.32 5.81 -13.57
CA HIS A 174 6.05 6.00 -12.32
C HIS A 174 6.44 4.66 -11.67
N LEU A 175 5.55 3.68 -11.63
CA LEU A 175 5.89 2.37 -11.04
C LEU A 175 6.90 1.57 -11.88
N ARG A 176 6.95 1.84 -13.19
CA ARG A 176 7.97 1.27 -14.10
C ARG A 176 9.35 1.85 -13.85
N GLU A 177 9.46 3.14 -13.53
CA GLU A 177 10.73 3.77 -13.10
C GLU A 177 11.29 3.08 -11.85
N LEU A 178 10.40 2.65 -10.95
CA LEU A 178 10.73 1.95 -9.70
C LEU A 178 10.52 0.43 -9.82
N TYR A 179 10.83 -0.15 -10.99
CA TYR A 179 10.55 -1.55 -11.30
C TYR A 179 11.04 -2.55 -10.23
N TYR A 180 12.28 -2.37 -9.77
CA TYR A 180 12.93 -3.22 -8.75
C TYR A 180 12.64 -2.78 -7.30
N GLY A 181 11.71 -1.84 -7.12
CA GLY A 181 11.41 -1.20 -5.86
C GLY A 181 12.29 0.02 -5.60
N GLY A 182 11.79 0.92 -4.75
CA GLY A 182 12.46 2.17 -4.44
C GLY A 182 11.60 3.15 -3.66
N TRP A 183 12.23 4.22 -3.20
CA TRP A 183 11.54 5.30 -2.49
C TRP A 183 10.71 6.13 -3.48
N ALA A 184 9.39 5.94 -3.45
CA ALA A 184 8.47 6.73 -4.25
C ALA A 184 8.31 8.16 -3.68
N ALA A 185 8.47 8.32 -2.36
CA ALA A 185 8.56 9.62 -1.70
C ALA A 185 9.26 9.45 -0.35
N LYS A 186 9.49 10.54 0.38
CA LYS A 186 10.12 10.48 1.71
C LYS A 186 9.25 9.69 2.68
N GLY A 187 9.76 8.53 3.12
CA GLY A 187 9.05 7.62 4.02
C GLY A 187 8.06 6.68 3.32
N ILE A 188 8.00 6.67 1.98
CA ILE A 188 7.11 5.82 1.19
C ILE A 188 7.94 4.98 0.21
N TYR A 189 7.89 3.66 0.34
CA TYR A 189 8.69 2.71 -0.43
C TYR A 189 7.80 1.77 -1.25
N TYR A 190 8.03 1.73 -2.55
CA TYR A 190 7.41 0.76 -3.45
C TYR A 190 8.22 -0.54 -3.44
N LEU A 191 7.58 -1.68 -3.25
CA LEU A 191 8.25 -3.00 -3.24
C LEU A 191 8.71 -3.46 -4.63
N GLY A 192 8.34 -2.75 -5.69
CA GLY A 192 8.63 -3.15 -7.07
C GLY A 192 7.55 -4.07 -7.65
N HIS A 193 7.76 -4.53 -8.89
CA HIS A 193 6.88 -5.53 -9.50
C HIS A 193 6.94 -6.86 -8.73
N SER A 194 8.15 -7.24 -8.31
CA SER A 194 8.41 -8.18 -7.22
C SER A 194 9.68 -7.78 -6.48
N GLY A 195 9.66 -7.93 -5.17
CA GLY A 195 10.82 -7.62 -4.35
C GLY A 195 10.65 -8.06 -2.90
N VAL A 196 11.77 -8.10 -2.18
CA VAL A 196 11.76 -8.29 -0.73
C VAL A 196 12.37 -7.07 -0.10
N TRP A 197 11.62 -6.42 0.78
CA TRP A 197 12.09 -5.34 1.61
C TRP A 197 12.35 -5.86 3.03
N GLY A 198 13.40 -5.37 3.68
CA GLY A 198 13.79 -5.88 4.99
C GLY A 198 15.00 -5.16 5.59
N PRO A 199 15.47 -5.62 6.76
CA PRO A 199 16.40 -4.91 7.62
C PRO A 199 17.68 -4.49 6.89
N CYS A 200 18.26 -5.34 6.04
CA CYS A 200 19.49 -5.07 5.30
C CYS A 200 19.36 -3.93 4.25
N MET A 201 18.15 -3.60 3.81
CA MET A 201 17.92 -2.52 2.83
C MET A 201 18.10 -1.12 3.43
N GLY A 202 18.30 -1.03 4.75
CA GLY A 202 18.67 0.17 5.50
C GLY A 202 20.05 0.10 6.18
N TYR A 203 20.84 -0.97 5.98
CA TYR A 203 22.20 -1.04 6.53
C TYR A 203 23.18 -0.28 5.64
N ARG A 204 23.49 0.95 6.07
CA ARG A 204 24.84 1.54 6.07
C ARG A 204 25.76 0.97 4.98
N PHE A 205 25.64 1.47 3.75
CA PHE A 205 26.79 1.49 2.85
C PHE A 205 27.86 2.34 3.55
N GLY A 206 28.78 1.66 4.25
CA GLY A 206 29.96 2.23 4.86
C GLY A 206 30.99 2.68 3.84
N TRP A 207 30.53 3.36 2.77
CA TRP A 207 31.31 4.07 1.76
C TRP A 207 30.46 5.23 1.24
N CYS A 208 30.08 6.16 2.13
CA CYS A 208 29.75 7.51 1.72
C CYS A 208 30.47 8.42 2.72
N PHE A 209 31.39 9.22 2.19
CA PHE A 209 31.98 10.35 2.89
C PHE A 209 30.91 11.03 3.75
N SER A 210 31.20 11.22 5.04
CA SER A 210 30.42 12.14 5.87
C SER A 210 30.42 13.51 5.19
N ILE A 211 29.40 13.81 4.39
CA ILE A 211 29.06 15.17 4.02
C ILE A 211 28.28 15.73 5.22
N PRO A 212 28.86 16.67 5.98
CA PRO A 212 28.15 17.29 7.09
C PRO A 212 26.92 18.02 6.53
N GLY A 213 25.73 17.66 7.00
CA GLY A 213 24.48 18.32 6.60
C GLY A 213 23.43 17.43 5.94
N HIS A 214 23.76 16.21 5.50
CA HIS A 214 22.76 15.26 5.05
C HIS A 214 22.13 14.51 6.24
N ARG A 215 20.91 14.92 6.60
CA ARG A 215 20.00 14.09 7.40
C ARG A 215 19.71 12.82 6.60
N GLY A 216 20.40 11.72 6.92
CA GLY A 216 20.14 10.42 6.33
C GLY A 216 18.67 10.04 6.41
N PHE A 217 18.19 9.33 5.40
CA PHE A 217 16.83 8.79 5.37
C PHE A 217 16.56 7.99 6.66
N PRO A 218 15.35 8.06 7.25
CA PRO A 218 15.01 7.29 8.43
C PRO A 218 15.24 5.81 8.14
N VAL A 219 16.22 5.20 8.81
CA VAL A 219 16.44 3.76 8.76
C VAL A 219 15.25 3.11 9.44
N VAL A 220 14.36 2.52 8.64
CA VAL A 220 13.17 1.85 9.15
C VAL A 220 13.63 0.58 9.85
N ARG A 221 13.62 0.60 11.17
CA ARG A 221 13.99 -0.54 12.01
C ARG A 221 12.82 -1.52 12.10
N CYS A 222 12.51 -2.23 11.01
CA CYS A 222 11.51 -3.30 11.02
C CYS A 222 12.04 -4.57 11.68
N LYS A 223 12.56 -4.50 12.92
CA LYS A 223 12.91 -5.63 13.82
C LYS A 223 13.29 -6.98 13.15
N GLY A 224 14.11 -6.96 12.09
CA GLY A 224 14.47 -8.20 11.37
C GLY A 224 13.42 -8.74 10.37
N VAL A 225 12.20 -8.22 10.34
CA VAL A 225 11.10 -8.68 9.48
C VAL A 225 11.39 -8.36 8.01
N ARG A 226 11.35 -9.40 7.18
CA ARG A 226 11.36 -9.29 5.71
C ARG A 226 9.96 -9.41 5.15
N ILE A 227 9.64 -8.52 4.22
CA ILE A 227 8.34 -8.38 3.57
C ILE A 227 8.55 -8.58 2.07
N GLY A 228 7.96 -9.61 1.50
CA GLY A 228 7.88 -9.83 0.07
C GLY A 228 6.69 -9.07 -0.51
N GLY A 229 6.87 -8.44 -1.66
CA GLY A 229 5.81 -7.78 -2.41
C GLY A 229 5.70 -8.37 -3.80
N PHE A 230 4.46 -8.48 -4.28
CA PHE A 230 4.11 -8.85 -5.64
C PHE A 230 3.00 -7.92 -6.14
N SER A 231 3.33 -7.10 -7.13
CA SER A 231 2.43 -6.06 -7.64
C SER A 231 1.60 -6.56 -8.82
N GLY A 232 0.39 -6.00 -8.94
CA GLY A 232 -0.49 -6.21 -10.08
C GLY A 232 -1.60 -7.23 -9.87
N ILE A 233 -2.36 -7.45 -10.95
CA ILE A 233 -3.49 -8.39 -10.99
C ILE A 233 -3.27 -9.51 -12.00
N TYR A 234 -3.83 -10.69 -11.74
CA TYR A 234 -3.68 -11.83 -12.64
C TYR A 234 -4.54 -11.69 -13.89
N LYS A 235 -3.91 -11.86 -15.07
CA LYS A 235 -4.59 -12.10 -16.35
C LYS A 235 -3.85 -13.20 -17.11
N GLY A 236 -4.51 -14.34 -17.30
CA GLY A 236 -3.87 -15.53 -17.88
C GLY A 236 -3.21 -15.30 -19.24
N TYR A 237 -3.80 -14.46 -20.09
CA TYR A 237 -3.25 -14.17 -21.42
C TYR A 237 -1.99 -13.27 -21.41
N HIS A 238 -1.67 -12.61 -20.29
CA HIS A 238 -0.41 -11.86 -20.13
C HIS A 238 0.58 -12.55 -19.17
N TYR A 239 0.13 -13.53 -18.40
CA TYR A 239 0.92 -14.09 -17.30
C TYR A 239 2.27 -14.67 -17.76
N ASP A 240 2.28 -15.39 -18.89
CA ASP A 240 3.48 -16.01 -19.44
C ASP A 240 4.31 -15.07 -20.34
N LEU A 241 3.92 -13.80 -20.46
CA LEU A 241 4.63 -12.82 -21.28
C LEU A 241 5.72 -12.07 -20.49
N GLY A 242 6.58 -11.35 -21.20
CA GLY A 242 7.40 -10.29 -20.61
C GLY A 242 6.61 -9.00 -20.43
N HIS A 243 7.26 -8.00 -19.82
CA HIS A 243 6.81 -6.62 -19.84
C HIS A 243 7.40 -5.90 -21.07
N TYR A 244 6.62 -5.73 -22.13
CA TYR A 244 7.04 -5.10 -23.39
C TYR A 244 6.43 -3.70 -23.61
N GLU A 245 5.66 -3.22 -22.64
CA GLU A 245 4.99 -1.93 -22.72
C GLU A 245 6.01 -0.78 -22.67
N VAL A 246 5.85 0.19 -23.57
CA VAL A 246 6.71 1.39 -23.66
C VAL A 246 5.81 2.61 -23.76
N ALA A 247 6.20 3.71 -23.12
CA ALA A 247 5.51 4.99 -23.25
C ALA A 247 5.69 5.58 -24.66
N PRO A 248 4.68 6.28 -25.23
CA PRO A 248 3.36 6.54 -24.66
C PRO A 248 2.46 5.30 -24.61
N TYR A 249 1.77 5.09 -23.49
CA TYR A 249 0.91 3.92 -23.31
C TYR A 249 -0.46 4.11 -24.00
N THR A 250 -0.90 3.08 -24.72
CA THR A 250 -2.28 2.93 -25.18
C THR A 250 -3.17 2.40 -24.06
N GLU A 251 -4.49 2.46 -24.19
CA GLU A 251 -5.40 1.88 -23.19
C GLU A 251 -5.22 0.37 -22.98
N ASP A 252 -4.66 -0.35 -23.95
CA ASP A 252 -4.32 -1.77 -23.79
C ASP A 252 -2.98 -1.95 -23.05
N THR A 253 -1.94 -1.22 -23.47
CA THR A 253 -0.63 -1.30 -22.81
C THR A 253 -0.64 -0.72 -21.40
N LYS A 254 -1.50 0.25 -21.09
CA LYS A 254 -1.79 0.69 -19.71
C LYS A 254 -2.26 -0.47 -18.84
N ARG A 255 -3.19 -1.29 -19.35
CA ARG A 255 -3.70 -2.47 -18.63
C ARG A 255 -2.65 -3.55 -18.50
N SER A 256 -1.95 -3.83 -19.61
CA SER A 256 -0.89 -4.82 -19.65
C SER A 256 0.21 -4.53 -18.63
N ALA A 257 0.56 -3.26 -18.42
CA ALA A 257 1.64 -2.84 -17.54
C ALA A 257 1.46 -3.24 -16.08
N TYR A 258 0.23 -3.27 -15.54
CA TYR A 258 -0.03 -3.70 -14.17
C TYR A 258 -0.48 -5.16 -14.05
N HIS A 259 -0.62 -5.89 -15.16
CA HIS A 259 -0.91 -7.31 -15.06
C HIS A 259 0.32 -8.04 -14.50
N ALA A 260 0.10 -8.95 -13.56
CA ALA A 260 1.10 -9.83 -13.00
C ALA A 260 1.78 -10.68 -14.09
N ARG A 261 3.06 -11.00 -13.89
CA ARG A 261 3.85 -11.87 -14.77
C ARG A 261 4.43 -13.05 -14.00
N LYS A 262 4.52 -14.21 -14.66
CA LYS A 262 5.06 -15.44 -14.09
C LYS A 262 6.49 -15.25 -13.61
N TYR A 263 7.32 -14.58 -14.40
CA TYR A 263 8.73 -14.42 -14.04
C TYR A 263 8.94 -13.55 -12.78
N GLU A 264 8.02 -12.66 -12.45
CA GLU A 264 8.05 -11.90 -11.19
C GLU A 264 7.76 -12.81 -9.98
N MET A 265 6.87 -13.80 -10.15
CA MET A 265 6.65 -14.84 -9.13
C MET A 265 7.85 -15.76 -9.01
N ASP A 266 8.40 -16.22 -10.14
CA ASP A 266 9.57 -17.10 -10.17
C ASP A 266 10.78 -16.43 -9.51
N LYS A 267 10.97 -15.13 -9.74
CA LYS A 267 12.01 -14.32 -9.10
C LYS A 267 11.85 -14.27 -7.58
N LEU A 268 10.62 -14.06 -7.09
CA LEU A 268 10.34 -14.03 -5.65
C LEU A 268 10.52 -15.42 -5.01
N ALA A 269 10.09 -16.49 -5.68
CA ALA A 269 10.28 -17.87 -5.25
C ALA A 269 11.77 -18.23 -5.17
N ALA A 270 12.54 -17.96 -6.23
CA ALA A 270 13.98 -18.20 -6.25
C ALA A 270 14.71 -17.40 -5.15
N LEU A 271 14.26 -16.17 -4.86
CA LEU A 271 14.81 -15.38 -3.76
C LEU A 271 14.51 -16.01 -2.39
N ALA A 272 13.29 -16.51 -2.18
CA ALA A 272 12.92 -17.21 -0.95
C ALA A 272 13.72 -18.50 -0.75
N ASP A 273 13.89 -19.29 -1.82
CA ASP A 273 14.70 -20.53 -1.79
C ASP A 273 16.16 -20.24 -1.47
N ASN A 274 16.75 -19.21 -2.12
CA ASN A 274 18.12 -18.78 -1.85
C ASN A 274 18.29 -18.28 -0.41
N MET A 275 17.32 -17.55 0.15
CA MET A 275 17.35 -17.14 1.56
C MET A 275 17.37 -18.36 2.49
N SER A 276 16.55 -19.37 2.21
CA SER A 276 16.56 -20.62 2.97
C SER A 276 17.89 -21.36 2.86
N ALA A 277 18.47 -21.44 1.66
CA ALA A 277 19.75 -22.10 1.42
C ALA A 277 20.93 -21.38 2.08
N MET A 278 20.86 -20.05 2.21
CA MET A 278 21.87 -19.22 2.86
C MET A 278 21.66 -19.07 4.38
N GLU A 279 20.69 -19.78 4.96
CA GLU A 279 20.33 -19.68 6.39
C GLU A 279 20.03 -18.23 6.84
N VAL A 280 19.49 -17.43 5.93
CA VAL A 280 19.05 -16.05 6.20
C VAL A 280 17.60 -16.09 6.68
N ASP A 281 17.25 -15.19 7.61
CA ASP A 281 15.87 -15.02 8.06
C ASP A 281 14.90 -14.93 6.86
N PRO A 282 13.84 -15.78 6.82
CA PRO A 282 12.96 -15.87 5.67
C PRO A 282 12.05 -14.66 5.55
N VAL A 283 11.40 -14.53 4.39
CA VAL A 283 10.26 -13.64 4.21
C VAL A 283 9.14 -14.06 5.18
N ARG A 284 8.70 -13.13 6.03
CA ARG A 284 7.67 -13.37 7.06
C ARG A 284 6.28 -12.93 6.62
N ILE A 285 6.22 -11.94 5.75
CA ILE A 285 4.97 -11.35 5.25
C ILE A 285 5.09 -11.28 3.74
N VAL A 286 4.06 -11.72 3.03
CA VAL A 286 3.93 -11.55 1.58
C VAL A 286 2.72 -10.67 1.32
N VAL A 287 2.89 -9.67 0.46
CA VAL A 287 1.88 -8.68 0.11
C VAL A 287 1.57 -8.82 -1.38
N SER A 288 0.31 -9.01 -1.70
CA SER A 288 -0.22 -8.99 -3.07
C SER A 288 -1.50 -8.16 -3.11
N HIS A 289 -1.83 -7.66 -4.29
CA HIS A 289 -3.08 -6.96 -4.51
C HIS A 289 -4.25 -7.93 -4.75
N ASP A 290 -4.11 -8.78 -5.76
CA ASP A 290 -5.05 -9.89 -5.96
C ASP A 290 -4.89 -10.94 -4.87
N TRP A 291 -6.01 -11.61 -4.56
CA TRP A 291 -6.03 -12.72 -3.62
C TRP A 291 -5.45 -13.97 -4.26
N PRO A 292 -4.70 -14.80 -3.51
CA PRO A 292 -4.28 -16.11 -4.00
C PRO A 292 -5.51 -17.00 -4.22
N THR A 293 -5.58 -17.64 -5.39
CA THR A 293 -6.66 -18.56 -5.79
C THR A 293 -6.14 -19.97 -6.01
#